data_AF-A0A0K8SPR9-F1
#
_entry.id   AF-A0A0K8SPR9-F1
#
_cell.length_a   1.000
_cell.length_b   1.000
_cell.length_c   1.000
_cell.angle_alpha   90.00
_cell.angle_beta   90.00
_cell.angle_gamma   90.00
#
_symmetry.space_group_name_H-M   'P 1'
#
loop_
_entity.id
_entity.type
_entity.pdbx_description
1 polymer ?
#
loop_
_entity_poly.entity_id
_entity_poly.type
_entity_poly.pdbx_seq_one_letter_code
_entity_poly.pdbx_strand_id
1 'polypeptide(L)'
;MSDKEARVDKFVKTDSIIQRLVKGEYKRKVVQVTRRVVNNIATYIYTSIVLAEQFLTTPPDKNSLHNRIYLSGKKVCRFKEMDLEFLKEVRRSLNVRFTDVLLTALSNSLEGFFVKWGETVEQMRILITARLPASDQPEELTNLFTVGMLELPITGNDKMKTVHLLQERLEKLPDLYVNYWLLRVAFTIFPATFMSKHVVCTKCTLAVSNVPGPNEYIKIRGSRMTDMAFFLPSRDSTGVGIAFFSYADRFSIGIAADESLLSSPSQVDEILEGIFHSIVQMHSIHVKQKAVRT
;
A
#
# COMPACT_ATOMS: atom_id res chain seq x y z
N MET A 1 27.07 -45.32 42.10
CA MET A 1 26.72 -44.04 42.74
C MET A 1 25.86 -44.35 43.95
N SER A 2 26.26 -43.86 45.11
CA SER A 2 25.69 -44.25 46.41
C SER A 2 24.30 -43.65 46.61
N ASP A 3 23.38 -44.38 47.23
CA ASP A 3 21.98 -43.97 47.51
C ASP A 3 21.90 -42.61 48.26
N LYS A 4 22.97 -42.21 48.95
CA LYS A 4 23.12 -40.89 49.56
C LYS A 4 23.31 -39.75 48.55
N GLU A 5 24.09 -39.95 47.48
CA GLU A 5 24.35 -38.91 46.47
C GLU A 5 23.08 -38.61 45.66
N ALA A 6 22.30 -39.65 45.33
CA ALA A 6 21.01 -39.52 44.67
C ALA A 6 19.98 -38.75 45.53
N ARG A 7 19.99 -38.97 46.85
CA ARG A 7 19.11 -38.25 47.79
C ARG A 7 19.50 -36.78 47.93
N VAL A 8 20.80 -36.46 47.95
CA VAL A 8 21.29 -35.08 48.03
C VAL A 8 20.97 -34.31 46.74
N ASP A 9 21.18 -34.92 45.57
CA ASP A 9 20.87 -34.28 44.27
C ASP A 9 19.35 -34.04 44.11
N LYS A 10 18.53 -34.98 44.61
CA LYS A 10 17.07 -34.82 44.66
C LYS A 10 16.65 -33.72 45.64
N PHE A 11 17.32 -33.57 46.78
CA PHE A 11 17.05 -32.52 47.76
C PHE A 11 17.42 -31.13 47.24
N VAL A 12 18.61 -30.99 46.63
CA VAL A 12 19.07 -29.72 46.01
C VAL A 12 18.14 -29.29 44.87
N LYS A 13 17.69 -30.22 44.02
CA LYS A 13 16.68 -29.92 42.99
C LYS A 13 15.36 -29.46 43.62
N THR A 14 14.90 -30.12 44.67
CA THR A 14 13.64 -29.78 45.36
C THR A 14 13.73 -28.40 46.04
N ASP A 15 14.86 -28.08 46.68
CA ASP A 15 15.10 -26.78 47.30
C ASP A 15 15.21 -25.66 46.25
N SER A 16 15.83 -25.92 45.10
CA SER A 16 15.86 -24.97 43.98
C SER A 16 14.46 -24.67 43.40
N ILE A 17 13.57 -25.67 43.39
CA ILE A 17 12.18 -25.53 42.94
C ILE A 17 11.38 -24.75 43.99
N ILE A 18 11.55 -25.05 45.29
CA ILE A 18 10.92 -24.32 46.39
C ILE A 18 11.39 -22.87 46.41
N GLN A 19 12.68 -22.59 46.23
CA GLN A 19 13.19 -21.23 46.13
C GLN A 19 12.62 -20.47 44.93
N ARG A 20 12.43 -21.13 43.78
CA ARG A 20 11.78 -20.53 42.59
C ARG A 20 10.28 -20.26 42.80
N LEU A 21 9.60 -21.10 43.59
CA LEU A 21 8.20 -20.91 44.02
C LEU A 21 8.08 -19.73 45.00
N VAL A 22 8.95 -19.67 46.00
CA VAL A 22 8.98 -18.61 47.03
C VAL A 22 9.35 -17.25 46.43
N LYS A 23 10.27 -17.20 45.45
CA LYS A 23 10.66 -15.95 44.75
C LYS A 23 9.62 -15.42 43.75
N GLY A 24 8.48 -16.11 43.55
CA GLY A 24 7.39 -15.64 42.70
C GLY A 24 7.70 -15.63 41.18
N GLU A 25 8.84 -16.17 40.76
CA GLU A 25 9.24 -16.24 39.35
C GLU A 25 8.28 -17.09 38.51
N TYR A 26 7.75 -18.16 39.09
CA TYR A 26 6.78 -19.03 38.42
C TYR A 26 5.45 -18.30 38.18
N LYS A 27 4.98 -17.49 39.16
CA LYS A 27 3.80 -16.62 38.99
C LYS A 27 4.01 -15.58 37.90
N ARG A 28 5.19 -14.95 37.83
CA ARG A 28 5.54 -14.00 36.77
C ARG A 28 5.58 -14.66 35.39
N LYS A 29 6.20 -15.84 35.25
CA LYS A 29 6.24 -16.60 33.99
C LYS A 29 4.85 -17.06 33.57
N VAL A 30 4.03 -17.58 34.48
CA VAL A 30 2.65 -17.99 34.19
C VAL A 30 1.83 -16.78 33.76
N VAL A 31 1.91 -15.64 34.45
CA VAL A 31 1.23 -14.39 34.03
C VAL A 31 1.71 -13.92 32.66
N GLN A 32 3.02 -13.99 32.37
CA GLN A 32 3.55 -13.64 31.04
C GLN A 32 3.04 -14.57 29.95
N VAL A 33 3.04 -15.88 30.18
CA VAL A 33 2.54 -16.89 29.23
C VAL A 33 1.04 -16.73 29.03
N THR A 34 0.25 -16.64 30.09
CA THR A 34 -1.20 -16.41 30.02
C THR A 34 -1.52 -15.11 29.29
N ARG A 35 -0.83 -14.00 29.62
CA ARG A 35 -1.00 -12.73 28.91
C ARG A 35 -0.65 -12.86 27.43
N ARG A 36 0.42 -13.58 27.08
CA ARG A 36 0.79 -13.84 25.68
C ARG A 36 -0.27 -14.66 24.95
N VAL A 37 -0.79 -15.72 25.58
CA VAL A 37 -1.85 -16.56 25.00
C VAL A 37 -3.13 -15.74 24.81
N VAL A 38 -3.57 -15.00 25.81
CA VAL A 38 -4.75 -14.13 25.72
C VAL A 38 -4.58 -13.06 24.64
N ASN A 39 -3.41 -12.41 24.59
CA ASN A 39 -3.11 -11.42 23.56
C ASN A 39 -3.16 -12.04 22.15
N ASN A 40 -2.57 -13.23 21.97
CA ASN A 40 -2.60 -13.92 20.69
C ASN A 40 -4.04 -14.26 20.28
N ILE A 41 -4.84 -14.82 21.19
CA ILE A 41 -6.26 -15.13 20.93
C ILE A 41 -7.01 -13.86 20.54
N ALA A 42 -6.84 -12.77 21.28
CA ALA A 42 -7.45 -11.49 20.97
C ALA A 42 -7.02 -11.00 19.58
N THR A 43 -5.73 -11.04 19.26
CA THR A 43 -5.21 -10.66 17.93
C THR A 43 -5.86 -11.48 16.82
N TYR A 44 -6.00 -12.81 16.97
CA TYR A 44 -6.65 -13.63 15.95
C TYR A 44 -8.13 -13.30 15.77
N ILE A 45 -8.85 -13.02 16.86
CA ILE A 45 -10.26 -12.59 16.81
C ILE A 45 -10.38 -11.24 16.10
N TYR A 46 -9.61 -10.23 16.52
CA TYR A 46 -9.64 -8.89 15.91
C TYR A 46 -9.23 -8.92 14.43
N THR A 47 -8.19 -9.69 14.08
CA THR A 47 -7.76 -9.86 12.68
C THR A 47 -8.88 -10.46 11.84
N SER A 48 -9.57 -11.47 12.37
CA SER A 48 -10.69 -12.12 11.68
C SER A 48 -11.88 -11.18 11.49
N ILE A 49 -12.17 -10.33 12.47
CA ILE A 49 -13.23 -9.31 12.38
C ILE A 49 -12.88 -8.29 11.29
N VAL A 50 -11.69 -7.71 11.30
CA VAL A 50 -11.26 -6.71 10.31
C VAL A 50 -11.29 -7.31 8.89
N LEU A 51 -10.80 -8.53 8.71
CA LEU A 51 -10.88 -9.23 7.42
C LEU A 51 -12.35 -9.45 7.01
N ALA A 52 -13.20 -9.91 7.93
CA ALA A 52 -14.62 -10.12 7.66
C ALA A 52 -15.31 -8.81 7.24
N GLU A 53 -15.02 -7.69 7.90
CA GLU A 53 -15.51 -6.37 7.51
C GLU A 53 -15.06 -6.03 6.08
N GLN A 54 -13.76 -6.11 5.78
CA GLN A 54 -13.23 -5.81 4.45
C GLN A 54 -13.87 -6.67 3.33
N PHE A 55 -14.12 -7.96 3.59
CA PHE A 55 -14.69 -8.86 2.60
C PHE A 55 -16.22 -8.76 2.47
N LEU A 56 -16.94 -8.63 3.59
CA LEU A 56 -18.40 -8.78 3.66
C LEU A 56 -19.16 -7.45 3.59
N THR A 57 -18.64 -6.38 4.19
CA THR A 57 -19.41 -5.12 4.31
C THR A 57 -19.16 -4.16 3.15
N THR A 58 -18.08 -4.37 2.41
CA THR A 58 -17.63 -3.46 1.37
C THR A 58 -18.18 -3.91 0.00
N PRO A 59 -19.07 -3.17 -0.68
CA PRO A 59 -19.53 -3.54 -2.01
C PRO A 59 -18.43 -3.34 -3.07
N PRO A 60 -18.47 -4.08 -4.20
CA PRO A 60 -17.63 -3.78 -5.36
C PRO A 60 -17.82 -2.34 -5.85
N ASP A 61 -16.75 -1.75 -6.35
CA ASP A 61 -16.79 -0.43 -6.96
C ASP A 61 -17.67 -0.43 -8.23
N LYS A 62 -18.18 0.72 -8.65
CA LYS A 62 -19.04 0.84 -9.83
C LYS A 62 -18.59 1.99 -10.70
N ASN A 63 -17.81 1.67 -11.72
CA ASN A 63 -17.40 2.61 -12.76
C ASN A 63 -16.96 1.85 -14.02
N SER A 64 -16.77 2.56 -15.13
CA SER A 64 -16.34 1.96 -16.40
C SER A 64 -15.00 1.21 -16.34
N LEU A 65 -14.10 1.55 -15.41
CA LEU A 65 -12.82 0.87 -15.20
C LEU A 65 -12.91 -0.35 -14.25
N HIS A 66 -14.09 -0.66 -13.68
CA HIS A 66 -14.30 -1.78 -12.74
C HIS A 66 -15.40 -2.77 -13.20
N ASN A 67 -15.92 -2.62 -14.41
CA ASN A 67 -17.14 -3.30 -14.85
C ASN A 67 -16.95 -4.80 -15.22
N ARG A 68 -15.82 -5.42 -14.89
CA ARG A 68 -15.52 -6.81 -15.27
C ARG A 68 -15.03 -7.64 -14.09
N ILE A 69 -15.65 -8.81 -13.92
CA ILE A 69 -15.23 -9.81 -12.93
C ILE A 69 -13.90 -10.46 -13.38
N TYR A 70 -13.70 -10.63 -14.68
CA TYR A 70 -12.49 -11.19 -15.27
C TYR A 70 -11.93 -10.29 -16.37
N LEU A 71 -10.62 -10.08 -16.32
CA LEU A 71 -9.85 -9.26 -17.25
C LEU A 71 -9.31 -10.12 -18.40
N SER A 72 -8.98 -9.51 -19.55
CA SER A 72 -8.48 -10.27 -20.71
C SER A 72 -7.06 -10.80 -20.52
N GLY A 73 -6.28 -10.18 -19.62
CA GLY A 73 -4.88 -10.48 -19.38
C GLY A 73 -3.93 -9.72 -20.31
N LYS A 74 -4.41 -9.18 -21.44
CA LYS A 74 -3.61 -8.33 -22.33
C LYS A 74 -3.59 -6.90 -21.81
N LYS A 75 -2.40 -6.35 -21.60
CA LYS A 75 -2.20 -5.03 -20.97
C LYS A 75 -1.69 -4.01 -21.97
N VAL A 76 -2.24 -2.80 -21.86
CA VAL A 76 -1.68 -1.60 -22.48
C VAL A 76 -0.86 -0.88 -21.41
N CYS A 77 0.45 -0.79 -21.63
CA CYS A 77 1.37 -0.16 -20.71
C CYS A 77 1.95 1.12 -21.33
N ARG A 78 1.98 2.20 -20.55
CA ARG A 78 2.60 3.47 -20.91
C ARG A 78 3.33 4.03 -19.70
N PHE A 79 4.46 4.70 -19.91
CA PHE A 79 5.10 5.46 -18.86
C PHE A 79 5.62 6.77 -19.42
N LYS A 80 5.74 7.76 -18.54
CA LYS A 80 6.31 9.06 -18.86
C LYS A 80 7.12 9.55 -17.67
N GLU A 81 8.12 10.38 -17.94
CA GLU A 81 9.04 10.90 -16.92
C GLU A 81 8.90 12.41 -16.76
N MET A 82 9.16 12.90 -15.56
CA MET A 82 9.36 14.30 -15.22
C MET A 82 10.55 14.46 -14.28
N ASP A 83 11.00 15.71 -14.11
CA ASP A 83 12.01 16.05 -13.13
C ASP A 83 11.48 15.83 -11.70
N LEU A 84 12.23 15.07 -10.90
CA LEU A 84 11.89 14.82 -9.50
C LEU A 84 11.97 16.11 -8.67
N GLU A 85 12.89 17.02 -8.98
CA GLU A 85 13.05 18.27 -8.23
C GLU A 85 11.86 19.20 -8.48
N PHE A 86 11.36 19.27 -9.72
CA PHE A 86 10.11 19.96 -10.02
C PHE A 86 8.95 19.45 -9.16
N LEU A 87 8.78 18.13 -9.03
CA LEU A 87 7.72 17.56 -8.20
C LEU A 87 7.92 17.86 -6.70
N LYS A 88 9.18 17.85 -6.22
CA LYS A 88 9.51 18.28 -4.85
C LYS A 88 9.20 19.77 -4.65
N GLU A 89 9.41 20.62 -5.65
CA GLU A 89 9.03 22.04 -5.62
C GLU A 89 7.52 22.20 -5.49
N VAL A 90 6.72 21.51 -6.31
CA VAL A 90 5.25 21.51 -6.20
C VAL A 90 4.80 21.10 -4.79
N ARG A 91 5.40 20.03 -4.25
CA ARG A 91 5.13 19.59 -2.88
C ARG A 91 5.46 20.70 -1.87
N ARG A 92 6.66 21.30 -1.95
CA ARG A 92 7.11 22.37 -1.03
C ARG A 92 6.21 23.60 -1.11
N SER A 93 5.79 23.99 -2.31
CA SER A 93 4.95 25.17 -2.52
C SER A 93 3.56 24.99 -1.92
N LEU A 94 2.99 23.79 -2.03
CA LEU A 94 1.67 23.47 -1.49
C LEU A 94 1.69 23.10 0.00
N ASN A 95 2.87 22.83 0.58
CA ASN A 95 3.05 22.37 1.96
C ASN A 95 2.21 21.13 2.30
N VAL A 96 2.23 20.14 1.42
CA VAL A 96 1.52 18.85 1.57
C VAL A 96 2.48 17.66 1.46
N ARG A 97 2.01 16.43 1.70
CA ARG A 97 2.85 15.25 1.46
C ARG A 97 3.02 15.00 -0.03
N PHE A 98 4.09 14.30 -0.38
CA PHE A 98 4.37 13.94 -1.77
C PHE A 98 3.26 13.08 -2.38
N THR A 99 2.73 12.11 -1.63
CA THR A 99 1.61 11.27 -2.06
C THR A 99 0.30 12.05 -2.23
N ASP A 100 0.09 13.13 -1.46
CA ASP A 100 -1.10 13.99 -1.60
C ASP A 100 -1.13 14.64 -3.00
N VAL A 101 0.02 15.13 -3.48
CA VAL A 101 0.16 15.69 -4.84
C VAL A 101 -0.17 14.63 -5.89
N LEU A 102 0.42 13.43 -5.76
CA LEU A 102 0.26 12.35 -6.74
C LEU A 102 -1.19 11.84 -6.83
N LEU A 103 -1.83 11.59 -5.69
CA LEU A 103 -3.21 11.10 -5.64
C LEU A 103 -4.20 12.18 -6.09
N THR A 104 -3.93 13.46 -5.80
CA THR A 104 -4.75 14.57 -6.30
C THR A 104 -4.62 14.70 -7.81
N ALA A 105 -3.41 14.57 -8.37
CA ALA A 105 -3.18 14.58 -9.81
C ALA A 105 -3.91 13.42 -10.51
N LEU A 106 -3.83 12.21 -9.93
CA LEU A 106 -4.57 11.05 -10.40
C LEU A 106 -6.08 11.27 -10.37
N SER A 107 -6.60 11.79 -9.25
CA SER A 107 -8.02 12.13 -9.11
C SER A 107 -8.51 13.11 -10.18
N ASN A 108 -7.77 14.20 -10.41
CA ASN A 108 -8.12 15.19 -11.43
C ASN A 108 -8.07 14.61 -12.85
N SER A 109 -7.08 13.77 -13.12
CA SER A 109 -6.98 13.09 -14.41
C SER A 109 -8.15 12.13 -14.64
N LEU A 110 -8.53 11.37 -13.62
CA LEU A 110 -9.65 10.43 -13.68
C LEU A 110 -10.98 11.17 -13.82
N GLU A 111 -11.16 12.32 -13.15
CA GLU A 111 -12.35 13.16 -13.34
C GLU A 111 -12.48 13.61 -14.80
N GLY A 112 -11.41 14.17 -15.37
CA GLY A 112 -11.39 14.58 -16.78
C GLY A 112 -11.64 13.41 -17.74
N PHE A 113 -11.11 12.23 -17.42
CA PHE A 113 -11.40 11.00 -18.14
C PHE A 113 -12.89 10.65 -18.07
N PHE A 114 -13.48 10.45 -16.89
CA PHE A 114 -14.88 10.05 -16.77
C PHE A 114 -15.85 11.05 -17.40
N VAL A 115 -15.62 12.35 -17.21
CA VAL A 115 -16.43 13.42 -17.82
C VAL A 115 -16.43 13.30 -19.34
N LYS A 116 -15.26 13.08 -19.96
CA LYS A 116 -15.14 12.90 -21.42
C LYS A 116 -15.90 11.67 -21.92
N TRP A 117 -16.01 10.64 -21.08
CA TRP A 117 -16.72 9.39 -21.38
C TRP A 117 -18.19 9.40 -20.97
N GLY A 118 -18.72 10.55 -20.54
CA GLY A 118 -20.13 10.72 -20.18
C GLY A 118 -20.52 10.04 -18.87
N GLU A 119 -19.55 9.73 -18.01
CA GLU A 119 -19.75 9.11 -16.69
C GLU A 119 -19.39 10.11 -15.59
N THR A 120 -20.16 10.11 -14.50
CA THR A 120 -19.82 10.87 -13.30
C THR A 120 -19.57 9.89 -12.17
N VAL A 121 -18.30 9.81 -11.73
CA VAL A 121 -17.89 8.99 -10.60
C VAL A 121 -17.57 9.94 -9.45
N GLU A 122 -18.24 9.81 -8.31
CA GLU A 122 -17.99 10.70 -7.16
C GLU A 122 -16.69 10.36 -6.44
N GLN A 123 -16.49 9.07 -6.20
CA GLN A 123 -15.34 8.50 -5.53
C GLN A 123 -15.02 7.13 -6.13
N MET A 124 -13.76 6.74 -6.08
CA MET A 124 -13.27 5.48 -6.60
C MET A 124 -12.41 4.80 -5.55
N ARG A 125 -12.63 3.50 -5.32
CA ARG A 125 -11.80 2.75 -4.40
C ARG A 125 -10.50 2.33 -5.07
N ILE A 126 -9.40 2.75 -4.46
CA ILE A 126 -8.04 2.45 -4.91
C ILE A 126 -7.30 1.62 -3.86
N LEU A 127 -6.51 0.65 -4.33
CA LEU A 127 -5.60 -0.12 -3.51
C LEU A 127 -4.26 0.62 -3.45
N ILE A 128 -3.83 1.07 -2.27
CA ILE A 128 -2.55 1.75 -2.10
C ILE A 128 -1.56 0.81 -1.40
N THR A 129 -0.33 0.74 -1.90
CA THR A 129 0.75 -0.01 -1.24
C THR A 129 1.45 0.85 -0.19
N ALA A 130 1.79 0.26 0.96
CA ALA A 130 2.63 0.88 1.98
C ALA A 130 3.70 -0.11 2.48
N ARG A 131 4.72 0.41 3.16
CA ARG A 131 5.79 -0.39 3.77
C ARG A 131 5.59 -0.47 5.29
N LEU A 132 5.71 -1.67 5.87
CA LEU A 132 5.61 -1.88 7.32
C LEU A 132 6.72 -2.83 7.85
N PRO A 133 7.45 -2.46 8.93
CA PRO A 133 7.44 -1.15 9.59
C PRO A 133 8.03 -0.06 8.68
N ALA A 134 7.67 1.19 8.94
CA ALA A 134 8.35 2.35 8.36
C ALA A 134 9.76 2.43 9.00
N SER A 135 10.70 1.67 8.46
CA SER A 135 12.11 1.70 8.86
C SER A 135 12.96 2.09 7.66
N ASP A 136 13.82 3.07 7.86
CA ASP A 136 14.80 3.53 6.87
C ASP A 136 16.07 2.66 6.84
N GLN A 137 16.14 1.61 7.68
CA GLN A 137 17.32 0.75 7.74
C GLN A 137 17.40 -0.15 6.50
N PRO A 138 18.49 -0.06 5.72
CA PRO A 138 18.82 -1.08 4.74
C PRO A 138 19.47 -2.23 5.51
N GLU A 139 19.08 -3.49 5.30
CA GLU A 139 20.06 -4.58 5.46
C GLU A 139 19.59 -5.96 4.98
N GLU A 140 18.31 -6.22 4.74
CA GLU A 140 17.89 -7.53 4.21
C GLU A 140 16.87 -7.41 3.08
N LEU A 141 17.01 -8.28 2.06
CA LEU A 141 16.02 -8.51 1.01
C LEU A 141 14.75 -9.08 1.64
N THR A 142 13.94 -8.19 2.20
CA THR A 142 12.72 -8.52 2.95
C THR A 142 11.52 -7.90 2.25
N ASN A 143 10.44 -8.66 2.19
CA ASN A 143 9.20 -8.18 1.61
C ASN A 143 8.31 -7.55 2.68
N LEU A 144 8.64 -6.31 3.05
CA LEU A 144 7.94 -5.53 4.08
C LEU A 144 6.77 -4.71 3.51
N PHE A 145 5.97 -5.32 2.63
CA PHE A 145 4.87 -4.65 1.95
C PHE A 145 3.51 -4.93 2.61
N THR A 146 2.63 -3.94 2.56
CA THR A 146 1.22 -4.08 2.88
C THR A 146 0.37 -3.30 1.89
N VAL A 147 -0.94 -3.52 1.94
CA VAL A 147 -1.92 -2.85 1.11
C VAL A 147 -3.04 -2.27 1.97
N GLY A 148 -3.53 -1.10 1.59
CA GLY A 148 -4.70 -0.46 2.17
C GLY A 148 -5.69 -0.08 1.06
N MET A 149 -6.95 0.07 1.43
CA MET A 149 -7.97 0.59 0.52
C MET A 149 -8.27 2.04 0.87
N LEU A 150 -8.28 2.91 -0.13
CA LEU A 150 -8.59 4.33 0.01
C LEU A 150 -9.66 4.71 -0.99
N GLU A 151 -10.68 5.44 -0.54
CA GLU A 151 -11.75 5.96 -1.42
C GLU A 151 -11.29 7.31 -1.98
N LEU A 152 -10.68 7.29 -3.15
CA LEU A 152 -10.15 8.48 -3.82
C LEU A 152 -11.33 9.35 -4.28
N PRO A 153 -11.44 10.61 -3.83
CA PRO A 153 -12.46 11.51 -4.35
C PRO A 153 -12.14 11.79 -5.81
N ILE A 154 -13.11 11.61 -6.71
CA ILE A 154 -12.94 11.90 -8.15
C ILE A 154 -13.54 13.27 -8.45
N THR A 155 -14.74 13.55 -7.96
CA THR A 155 -15.37 14.88 -8.06
C THR A 155 -15.28 15.64 -6.74
N GLY A 156 -15.63 16.92 -6.80
CA GLY A 156 -15.76 17.78 -5.61
C GLY A 156 -14.62 18.79 -5.45
N ASN A 157 -14.84 19.70 -4.50
CA ASN A 157 -13.89 20.76 -4.18
C ASN A 157 -12.83 20.28 -3.18
N ASP A 158 -11.69 20.98 -3.13
CA ASP A 158 -10.61 20.76 -2.16
C ASP A 158 -10.10 19.30 -2.06
N LYS A 159 -10.07 18.58 -3.20
CA LYS A 159 -9.65 17.18 -3.30
C LYS A 159 -8.34 16.87 -2.56
N MET A 160 -7.38 17.78 -2.63
CA MET A 160 -6.09 17.63 -1.94
C MET A 160 -6.23 17.49 -0.42
N LYS A 161 -7.10 18.29 0.19
CA LYS A 161 -7.39 18.22 1.64
C LYS A 161 -8.10 16.91 1.97
N THR A 162 -9.06 16.50 1.16
CA THR A 162 -9.79 15.24 1.34
C THR A 162 -8.84 14.04 1.22
N VAL A 163 -7.99 14.01 0.20
CA VAL A 163 -6.93 13.00 -0.01
C VAL A 163 -5.97 12.93 1.18
N HIS A 164 -5.58 14.08 1.72
CA HIS A 164 -4.71 14.15 2.90
C HIS A 164 -5.35 13.48 4.12
N LEU A 165 -6.59 13.86 4.44
CA LEU A 165 -7.35 13.33 5.57
C LEU A 165 -7.62 11.82 5.45
N LEU A 166 -7.93 11.35 4.24
CA LEU A 166 -8.19 9.93 3.99
C LEU A 166 -6.96 9.07 4.22
N GLN A 167 -5.79 9.54 3.79
CA GLN A 167 -4.52 8.86 4.07
C GLN A 167 -4.17 8.87 5.56
N GLU A 168 -4.35 10.00 6.28
CA GLU A 168 -4.16 10.03 7.74
C GLU A 168 -5.09 9.05 8.47
N ARG A 169 -6.34 8.91 7.98
CA ARG A 169 -7.29 7.93 8.51
C ARG A 169 -6.80 6.51 8.23
N LEU A 170 -6.34 6.23 7.01
CA LEU A 170 -5.84 4.92 6.62
C LEU A 170 -4.64 4.47 7.48
N GLU A 171 -3.72 5.38 7.80
CA GLU A 171 -2.57 5.10 8.67
C GLU A 171 -2.98 4.73 10.11
N LYS A 172 -4.14 5.21 10.57
CA LYS A 172 -4.68 4.93 11.91
C LYS A 172 -5.52 3.64 11.97
N LEU A 173 -5.92 3.10 10.82
CA LEU A 173 -6.74 1.88 10.76
C LEU A 173 -5.89 0.63 11.01
N PRO A 174 -6.45 -0.40 11.68
CA PRO A 174 -5.76 -1.68 11.88
C PRO A 174 -5.53 -2.43 10.56
N ASP A 175 -6.28 -2.08 9.51
CA ASP A 175 -6.28 -2.65 8.17
C ASP A 175 -4.89 -2.89 7.60
N LEU A 176 -3.99 -1.90 7.67
CA LEU A 176 -2.64 -2.02 7.14
C LEU A 176 -1.84 -3.11 7.85
N TYR A 177 -2.00 -3.26 9.17
CA TYR A 177 -1.32 -4.28 9.96
C TYR A 177 -1.95 -5.67 9.78
N VAL A 178 -3.27 -5.73 9.67
CA VAL A 178 -4.02 -6.95 9.39
C VAL A 178 -3.66 -7.49 8.00
N ASN A 179 -3.64 -6.63 6.99
CA ASN A 179 -3.24 -6.99 5.63
C ASN A 179 -1.76 -7.37 5.55
N TYR A 180 -0.90 -6.70 6.30
CA TYR A 180 0.52 -7.08 6.42
C TYR A 180 0.67 -8.49 6.99
N TRP A 181 -0.07 -8.80 8.08
CA TRP A 181 -0.10 -10.13 8.66
C TRP A 181 -0.63 -11.17 7.67
N LEU A 182 -1.72 -10.85 6.95
CA LEU A 182 -2.29 -11.72 5.92
C LEU A 182 -1.24 -12.05 4.86
N LEU A 183 -0.61 -11.03 4.26
CA LEU A 183 0.39 -11.15 3.20
C LEU A 183 1.65 -11.91 3.63
N ARG A 184 2.09 -11.74 4.88
CA ARG A 184 3.31 -12.42 5.37
C ARG A 184 3.07 -13.81 5.92
N VAL A 185 1.97 -14.01 6.65
CA VAL A 185 1.73 -15.22 7.42
C VAL A 185 0.77 -16.13 6.69
N ALA A 186 -0.43 -15.65 6.34
CA ALA A 186 -1.44 -16.50 5.72
C ALA A 186 -1.01 -16.99 4.34
N PHE A 187 -0.47 -16.13 3.48
CA PHE A 187 0.01 -16.54 2.15
C PHE A 187 1.23 -17.48 2.20
N THR A 188 1.95 -17.55 3.32
CA THR A 188 3.08 -18.49 3.51
C THR A 188 2.60 -19.85 4.02
N ILE A 189 1.52 -19.89 4.80
CA ILE A 189 1.00 -21.12 5.42
C ILE A 189 0.04 -21.85 4.47
N PHE A 190 -0.84 -21.13 3.78
CA PHE A 190 -1.88 -21.72 2.95
C PHE A 190 -1.42 -21.96 1.51
N PRO A 191 -1.83 -23.07 0.86
CA PRO A 191 -1.53 -23.31 -0.54
C PRO A 191 -2.04 -22.19 -1.45
N ALA A 192 -1.27 -21.87 -2.50
CA ALA A 192 -1.61 -20.80 -3.45
C ALA A 192 -3.00 -20.99 -4.09
N THR A 193 -3.38 -22.22 -4.41
CA THR A 193 -4.69 -22.56 -4.99
C THR A 193 -5.87 -22.27 -4.06
N PHE A 194 -5.67 -22.44 -2.74
CA PHE A 194 -6.67 -22.10 -1.74
C PHE A 194 -6.80 -20.58 -1.62
N MET A 195 -5.66 -19.88 -1.50
CA MET A 195 -5.65 -18.42 -1.39
C MET A 195 -6.22 -17.72 -2.62
N SER A 196 -5.89 -18.19 -3.83
CA SER A 196 -6.42 -17.61 -5.07
C SER A 196 -7.94 -17.75 -5.18
N LYS A 197 -8.52 -18.81 -4.62
CA LYS A 197 -9.96 -19.06 -4.67
C LYS A 197 -10.75 -18.24 -3.65
N HIS A 198 -10.18 -18.02 -2.46
CA HIS A 198 -10.91 -17.43 -1.33
C HIS A 198 -10.56 -15.97 -1.06
N VAL A 199 -9.38 -15.50 -1.47
CA VAL A 199 -8.95 -14.11 -1.29
C VAL A 199 -9.04 -13.42 -2.64
N VAL A 200 -10.21 -12.91 -3.02
CA VAL A 200 -10.44 -12.27 -4.33
C VAL A 200 -10.44 -10.75 -4.18
N CYS A 201 -9.72 -10.05 -5.07
CA CYS A 201 -9.65 -8.59 -5.09
C CYS A 201 -10.74 -8.01 -6.02
N THR A 202 -11.98 -7.96 -5.55
CA THR A 202 -13.13 -7.45 -6.33
C THR A 202 -13.58 -6.04 -5.95
N LYS A 203 -12.91 -5.43 -4.96
CA LYS A 203 -13.42 -4.22 -4.29
C LYS A 203 -12.78 -2.92 -4.78
N CYS A 204 -11.65 -3.00 -5.48
CA CYS A 204 -10.85 -1.85 -5.92
C CYS A 204 -10.75 -1.81 -7.45
N THR A 205 -10.96 -0.63 -8.01
CA THR A 205 -10.84 -0.36 -9.44
C THR A 205 -9.40 -0.36 -9.90
N LEU A 206 -8.55 0.29 -9.10
CA LEU A 206 -7.20 0.62 -9.47
C LEU A 206 -6.25 0.38 -8.31
N ALA A 207 -5.02 -0.02 -8.61
CA ALA A 207 -3.94 -0.12 -7.65
C ALA A 207 -2.90 1.00 -7.87
N VAL A 208 -2.39 1.58 -6.79
CA VAL A 208 -1.36 2.62 -6.80
C VAL A 208 -0.18 2.17 -5.97
N SER A 209 1.02 2.28 -6.54
CA SER A 209 2.26 2.08 -5.80
C SER A 209 3.20 3.26 -5.98
N ASN A 210 3.84 3.68 -4.90
CA ASN A 210 4.86 4.72 -4.89
C ASN A 210 6.13 4.16 -4.27
N VAL A 211 7.15 3.93 -5.11
CA VAL A 211 8.39 3.27 -4.71
C VAL A 211 9.56 4.23 -4.91
N PRO A 212 10.27 4.61 -3.84
CA PRO A 212 11.52 5.33 -3.98
C PRO A 212 12.60 4.38 -4.51
N GLY A 213 13.16 4.69 -5.68
CA GLY A 213 14.31 3.99 -6.22
C GLY A 213 15.64 4.66 -5.84
N PRO A 214 16.76 4.16 -6.39
CA PRO A 214 18.09 4.68 -6.10
C PRO A 214 18.26 6.15 -6.53
N ASN A 215 18.97 6.92 -5.69
CA ASN A 215 19.31 8.31 -5.97
C ASN A 215 20.41 8.45 -7.04
N GLU A 216 21.22 7.41 -7.23
CA GLU A 216 22.31 7.39 -8.19
C GLU A 216 22.02 6.48 -9.38
N TYR A 217 22.67 6.78 -10.50
CA TYR A 217 22.60 5.92 -11.68
C TYR A 217 23.24 4.56 -11.41
N ILE A 218 22.50 3.53 -11.75
CA ILE A 218 22.95 2.15 -11.70
C ILE A 218 23.74 1.88 -12.99
N LYS A 219 24.90 1.24 -12.85
CA LYS A 219 25.69 0.74 -13.98
C LYS A 219 25.56 -0.77 -14.07
N ILE A 220 25.14 -1.26 -15.23
CA ILE A 220 25.11 -2.70 -15.55
C ILE A 220 26.20 -2.96 -16.58
N ARG A 221 27.23 -3.72 -16.18
CA ARG A 221 28.41 -4.03 -17.03
C ARG A 221 29.05 -2.79 -17.67
N GLY A 222 29.12 -1.69 -16.92
CA GLY A 222 29.69 -0.41 -17.38
C GLY A 222 28.70 0.52 -18.08
N SER A 223 27.54 0.03 -18.54
CA SER A 223 26.49 0.83 -19.15
C SER A 223 25.59 1.48 -18.11
N ARG A 224 25.36 2.79 -18.24
CA ARG A 224 24.43 3.55 -17.40
C ARG A 224 23.00 3.23 -17.79
N MET A 225 22.19 2.82 -16.81
CA MET A 225 20.74 2.75 -16.99
C MET A 225 20.18 4.17 -17.08
N THR A 226 19.47 4.48 -18.16
CA THR A 226 18.93 5.83 -18.42
C THR A 226 17.53 6.00 -17.85
N ASP A 227 16.69 4.99 -18.04
CA ASP A 227 15.27 5.03 -17.75
C ASP A 227 14.88 3.78 -16.95
N MET A 228 14.00 3.96 -15.97
CA MET A 228 13.49 2.85 -15.17
C MET A 228 12.04 3.12 -14.80
N ALA A 229 11.18 2.16 -15.10
CA ALA A 229 9.76 2.19 -14.74
C ALA A 229 9.31 0.78 -14.35
N PHE A 230 8.21 0.70 -13.61
CA PHE A 230 7.57 -0.56 -13.28
C PHE A 230 6.07 -0.46 -13.52
N PHE A 231 5.41 -1.62 -13.57
CA PHE A 231 3.97 -1.73 -13.77
C PHE A 231 3.41 -2.68 -12.74
N LEU A 232 2.27 -2.32 -12.14
CA LEU A 232 1.62 -3.19 -11.17
C LEU A 232 0.93 -4.35 -11.90
N PRO A 233 0.94 -5.56 -11.31
CA PRO A 233 0.15 -6.65 -11.83
C PRO A 233 -1.35 -6.36 -11.63
N SER A 234 -2.18 -6.70 -12.63
CA SER A 234 -3.63 -6.74 -12.43
C SER A 234 -4.05 -8.01 -11.70
N ARG A 235 -5.06 -7.92 -10.85
CA ARG A 235 -5.60 -9.05 -10.11
C ARG A 235 -7.12 -8.99 -10.07
N ASP A 236 -7.76 -10.10 -10.41
CA ASP A 236 -9.23 -10.26 -10.42
C ASP A 236 -9.91 -9.12 -11.20
N SER A 237 -10.63 -8.22 -10.52
CA SER A 237 -11.28 -7.07 -11.18
C SER A 237 -10.44 -5.79 -11.19
N THR A 238 -9.32 -5.74 -10.45
CA THR A 238 -8.42 -4.58 -10.42
C THR A 238 -7.55 -4.59 -11.68
N GLY A 239 -8.04 -3.95 -12.73
CA GLY A 239 -7.42 -3.98 -14.05
C GLY A 239 -6.53 -2.80 -14.40
N VAL A 240 -6.49 -1.77 -13.57
CA VAL A 240 -5.62 -0.59 -13.77
C VAL A 240 -4.60 -0.48 -12.64
N GLY A 241 -3.34 -0.27 -12.99
CA GLY A 241 -2.24 -0.07 -12.07
C GLY A 241 -1.48 1.21 -12.38
N ILE A 242 -1.25 2.05 -11.36
CA ILE A 242 -0.44 3.26 -11.43
C ILE A 242 0.81 3.08 -10.59
N ALA A 243 1.97 3.26 -11.23
CA ALA A 243 3.28 3.12 -10.64
C ALA A 243 3.97 4.48 -10.60
N PHE A 244 4.32 4.94 -9.42
CA PHE A 244 5.15 6.10 -9.19
C PHE A 244 6.53 5.63 -8.76
N PHE A 245 7.56 6.05 -9.48
CA PHE A 245 8.93 5.60 -9.25
C PHE A 245 9.92 6.76 -9.35
N SER A 246 10.82 6.89 -8.38
CA SER A 246 11.91 7.86 -8.47
C SER A 246 13.23 7.15 -8.78
N TYR A 247 13.99 7.66 -9.75
CA TYR A 247 15.27 7.09 -10.15
C TYR A 247 16.23 8.16 -10.64
N ALA A 248 17.38 8.31 -9.98
CA ALA A 248 18.46 9.18 -10.45
C ALA A 248 18.00 10.59 -10.88
N ASP A 249 17.32 11.28 -9.96
CA ASP A 249 16.67 12.60 -10.10
C ASP A 249 15.52 12.68 -11.13
N ARG A 250 15.10 11.54 -11.67
CA ARG A 250 13.90 11.42 -12.51
C ARG A 250 12.75 10.84 -11.72
N PHE A 251 11.54 11.19 -12.13
CA PHE A 251 10.31 10.65 -11.60
C PHE A 251 9.46 10.09 -12.72
N SER A 252 9.26 8.78 -12.70
CA SER A 252 8.57 8.01 -13.74
C SER A 252 7.17 7.64 -13.24
N ILE A 253 6.17 7.93 -14.06
CA ILE A 253 4.77 7.55 -13.83
C ILE A 253 4.41 6.51 -14.87
N GLY A 254 4.19 5.27 -14.42
CA GLY A 254 3.73 4.15 -15.23
C GLY A 254 2.24 3.91 -15.04
N ILE A 255 1.55 3.60 -16.13
CA ILE A 255 0.18 3.09 -16.12
C ILE A 255 0.14 1.77 -16.89
N ALA A 256 -0.52 0.78 -16.30
CA ALA A 256 -0.88 -0.47 -16.97
C ALA A 256 -2.38 -0.68 -16.81
N ALA A 257 -3.08 -0.82 -17.93
CA ALA A 257 -4.51 -1.10 -17.94
C ALA A 257 -4.81 -2.35 -18.76
N ASP A 258 -5.76 -3.15 -18.31
CA ASP A 258 -6.27 -4.27 -19.10
C ASP A 258 -7.06 -3.77 -20.32
N GLU A 259 -6.76 -4.33 -21.48
CA GLU A 259 -7.39 -3.94 -22.74
C GLU A 259 -8.92 -4.10 -22.72
N SER A 260 -9.46 -5.04 -21.93
CA SER A 260 -10.91 -5.24 -21.86
C SER A 260 -11.69 -4.12 -21.16
N LEU A 261 -10.99 -3.27 -20.40
CA LEU A 261 -11.56 -2.09 -19.73
C LEU A 261 -11.53 -0.85 -20.63
N LEU A 262 -10.84 -0.93 -21.76
CA LEU A 262 -10.61 0.19 -22.66
C LEU A 262 -11.42 -0.01 -23.94
N SER A 263 -12.00 1.08 -24.43
CA SER A 263 -12.50 1.15 -25.81
C SER A 263 -11.36 1.44 -26.80
N SER A 264 -10.29 2.10 -26.37
CA SER A 264 -9.10 2.39 -27.19
C SER A 264 -7.84 2.44 -26.33
N PRO A 265 -6.68 1.96 -26.81
CA PRO A 265 -5.40 2.12 -26.12
C PRO A 265 -5.05 3.58 -25.79
N SER A 266 -5.52 4.54 -26.58
CA SER A 266 -5.28 5.98 -26.37
C SER A 266 -5.85 6.49 -25.03
N GLN A 267 -6.82 5.80 -24.45
CA GLN A 267 -7.36 6.16 -23.13
C GLN A 267 -6.29 6.09 -22.03
N VAL A 268 -5.32 5.18 -22.17
CA VAL A 268 -4.19 5.07 -21.24
C VAL A 268 -3.29 6.30 -21.34
N ASP A 269 -3.01 6.73 -22.57
CA ASP A 269 -2.24 7.94 -22.83
C ASP A 269 -2.98 9.19 -22.30
N GLU A 270 -4.30 9.27 -22.44
CA GLU A 270 -5.11 10.37 -21.91
C GLU A 270 -5.05 10.47 -20.37
N ILE A 271 -5.18 9.34 -19.66
CA ILE A 271 -5.06 9.32 -18.20
C ILE A 271 -3.62 9.68 -17.79
N LEU A 272 -2.61 9.16 -18.49
CA LEU A 272 -1.23 9.48 -18.17
C LEU A 272 -0.94 10.98 -18.36
N GLU A 273 -1.35 11.55 -19.49
CA GLU A 273 -1.15 12.98 -19.77
C GLU A 273 -1.95 13.88 -18.82
N GLY A 274 -3.16 13.48 -18.43
CA GLY A 274 -3.97 14.21 -17.45
C GLY A 274 -3.28 14.31 -16.08
N ILE A 275 -2.60 13.25 -15.63
CA ILE A 275 -1.81 13.28 -14.39
C ILE A 275 -0.69 14.32 -14.49
N PHE A 276 0.07 14.30 -15.58
CA PHE A 276 1.17 15.25 -15.82
C PHE A 276 0.66 16.70 -15.86
N HIS A 277 -0.40 16.93 -16.62
CA HIS A 277 -1.01 18.25 -16.74
C HIS A 277 -1.48 18.76 -15.39
N SER A 278 -2.11 17.91 -14.57
CA SER A 278 -2.59 18.29 -13.25
C SER A 278 -1.44 18.72 -12.32
N ILE A 279 -0.31 18.01 -12.34
CA ILE A 279 0.89 18.39 -11.56
C ILE A 279 1.40 19.77 -11.98
N VAL A 280 1.52 20.02 -13.29
CA VAL A 280 1.98 21.31 -13.83
C VAL A 280 1.00 22.44 -13.49
N GLN A 281 -0.30 22.16 -13.53
CA GLN A 281 -1.34 23.13 -13.18
C GLN A 281 -1.31 23.50 -11.70
N MET A 282 -1.12 22.51 -10.81
CA MET A 282 -1.00 22.73 -9.37
C MET A 282 0.17 23.67 -9.04
N HIS A 283 1.31 23.51 -9.71
CA HIS A 283 2.44 24.44 -9.61
C HIS A 283 2.07 25.86 -10.07
N SER A 284 1.46 25.96 -11.26
CA SER A 284 1.14 27.25 -11.89
C SER A 284 0.14 28.08 -11.10
N ILE A 285 -0.89 27.45 -10.53
CA ILE A 285 -1.90 28.12 -9.69
C ILE A 285 -1.24 28.71 -8.44
N HIS A 286 -0.36 27.95 -7.79
CA HIS A 286 0.34 28.43 -6.61
C HIS A 286 1.25 29.62 -6.91
N VAL A 287 2.04 29.55 -7.98
CA VAL A 287 2.92 30.66 -8.41
C VAL A 287 2.11 31.93 -8.65
N LYS A 288 0.96 31.84 -9.35
CA LYS A 288 0.07 32.98 -9.57
C LYS A 288 -0.49 33.54 -8.26
N GLN A 289 -0.95 32.69 -7.35
CA GLN A 289 -1.47 33.13 -6.05
C GLN A 289 -0.40 33.81 -5.18
N LYS A 290 0.85 33.37 -5.27
CA LYS A 290 1.98 33.99 -4.58
C LYS A 290 2.29 35.37 -5.16
N ALA A 291 2.31 35.50 -6.49
CA ALA A 291 2.57 36.77 -7.17
C ALA A 291 1.50 37.84 -6.90
N VAL A 292 0.25 37.44 -6.64
CA VAL A 292 -0.84 38.38 -6.27
C VAL A 292 -0.77 38.83 -4.81
N ARG A 293 -0.05 38.09 -3.95
CA ARG A 293 0.08 38.39 -2.51
C ARG A 293 1.33 39.20 -2.16
N THR A 294 2.29 39.29 -3.06
CA THR A 294 3.50 40.14 -2.98
C THR A 294 3.29 41.44 -3.72
#